data_AF-A0A1Z8V8I8-F1
#
_entry.id   AF-A0A1Z8V8I8-F1
#
_cell.length_a   1.000
_cell.length_b   1.000
_cell.length_c   1.000
_cell.angle_alpha   90.00
_cell.angle_beta   90.00
_cell.angle_gamma   90.00
#
_symmetry.space_group_name_H-M   'P 1'
#
loop_
_entity.id
_entity.type
_entity.pdbx_description
1 polymer ?
#
loop_
_entity_poly.entity_id
_entity_poly.type
_entity_poly.pdbx_seq_one_letter_code
_entity_poly.pdbx_strand_id
1 'polypeptide(L)'
;MDPQSMNKTDIPRRFRDIHNWTRLGLMLVYFLVVFEIALLLVGLSMLFQFFYRLIQGEDAERLQSFTQDLNAFIYSALQYVTFNTDEKPFPFCDWPAPDQTDGTRNYY
;
A
#
# COMPACT_ATOMS: atom_id res chain seq x y z
N MET A 1 44.93 20.22 -15.62
CA MET A 1 43.80 19.35 -15.27
C MET A 1 44.42 18.11 -14.64
N ASP A 2 44.45 18.04 -13.31
CA ASP A 2 45.21 17.02 -12.59
C ASP A 2 44.40 15.72 -12.42
N PRO A 3 44.93 14.55 -12.86
CA PRO A 3 44.23 13.27 -12.75
C PRO A 3 44.41 12.56 -11.39
N GLN A 4 44.81 13.27 -10.33
CA GLN A 4 45.25 12.67 -9.05
C GLN A 4 44.41 13.05 -7.80
N SER A 5 43.21 13.62 -7.94
CA SER A 5 42.33 13.92 -6.79
C SER A 5 41.20 12.90 -6.54
N MET A 6 41.19 11.76 -7.23
CA MET A 6 40.23 10.68 -6.96
C MET A 6 40.59 9.97 -5.65
N ASN A 7 40.18 10.56 -4.52
CA ASN A 7 40.39 10.02 -3.19
C ASN A 7 39.53 8.76 -2.99
N LYS A 8 40.16 7.62 -2.70
CA LYS A 8 39.46 6.33 -2.46
C LYS A 8 38.49 6.36 -1.28
N THR A 9 38.48 7.42 -0.47
CA THR A 9 37.53 7.60 0.65
C THR A 9 36.20 8.22 0.23
N ASP A 10 36.02 8.56 -1.05
CA ASP A 10 34.75 9.02 -1.63
C ASP A 10 33.80 7.87 -2.01
N ILE A 11 34.03 6.63 -1.53
CA ILE A 11 33.01 5.57 -1.62
C ILE A 11 31.75 6.12 -0.93
N PRO A 12 30.66 6.38 -1.68
CA PRO A 12 29.70 7.41 -1.29
C PRO A 12 28.95 6.97 -0.04
N ARG A 13 28.91 7.86 0.97
CA ARG A 13 28.23 7.66 2.27
C ARG A 13 26.80 7.13 2.16
N ARG A 14 26.17 7.32 1.01
CA ARG A 14 24.86 6.81 0.58
C ARG A 14 24.65 5.30 0.81
N PHE A 15 25.71 4.49 0.71
CA PHE A 15 25.61 3.04 0.93
C PHE A 15 25.50 2.64 2.41
N ARG A 16 25.82 3.55 3.34
CA ARG A 16 25.78 3.32 4.79
C ARG A 16 24.62 4.07 5.47
N ASP A 17 23.59 4.41 4.71
CA ASP A 17 22.38 5.00 5.27
C ASP A 17 21.41 3.86 5.62
N ILE A 18 21.44 3.42 6.89
CA ILE A 18 20.58 2.35 7.43
C ILE A 18 19.09 2.59 7.09
N HIS A 19 18.66 3.85 7.05
CA HIS A 19 17.31 4.24 6.69
C HIS A 19 16.89 3.77 5.28
N ASN A 20 17.79 3.85 4.30
CA ASN A 20 17.50 3.43 2.92
C ASN A 20 17.37 1.91 2.80
N TRP A 21 18.20 1.16 3.55
CA TRP A 21 18.14 -0.30 3.59
C TRP A 21 16.88 -0.82 4.29
N THR A 22 16.43 -0.16 5.36
CA THR A 22 15.16 -0.48 6.01
C THR A 22 13.98 -0.27 5.07
N ARG A 23 13.96 0.86 4.33
CA ARG A 23 12.93 1.12 3.33
C ARG A 23 12.93 0.05 2.23
N LEU A 24 14.11 -0.30 1.70
CA LEU A 24 14.24 -1.37 0.72
C LEU A 24 13.69 -2.71 1.24
N GLY A 25 14.01 -3.07 2.48
CA GLY A 25 13.49 -4.28 3.13
C GLY A 25 11.96 -4.29 3.19
N LEU A 26 11.35 -3.18 3.61
CA LEU A 26 9.90 -3.03 3.62
C LEU A 26 9.31 -3.14 2.20
N MET A 27 9.89 -2.45 1.21
CA MET A 27 9.44 -2.54 -0.18
C MET A 27 9.42 -3.98 -0.69
N LEU A 28 10.46 -4.77 -0.39
CA LEU A 28 10.53 -6.18 -0.78
C LEU A 28 9.45 -7.02 -0.10
N VAL A 29 9.17 -6.79 1.20
CA VAL A 29 8.10 -7.49 1.91
C VAL A 29 6.73 -7.15 1.32
N TYR A 30 6.47 -5.86 1.05
CA TYR A 30 5.21 -5.45 0.42
C TYR A 30 5.05 -6.06 -0.97
N PHE A 31 6.09 -6.00 -1.79
CA PHE A 31 6.06 -6.49 -3.16
C PHE A 31 5.94 -8.02 -3.26
N LEU A 32 6.76 -8.77 -2.52
CA LEU A 32 6.84 -10.22 -2.67
C LEU A 32 5.79 -11.00 -1.86
N VAL A 33 5.19 -10.39 -0.84
CA VAL A 33 4.31 -11.08 0.09
C VAL A 33 2.96 -10.38 0.20
N VAL A 34 2.96 -9.11 0.60
CA VAL A 34 1.71 -8.42 0.96
C VAL A 34 0.82 -8.20 -0.26
N PHE A 35 1.37 -7.76 -1.39
CA PHE A 35 0.59 -7.55 -2.61
C PHE A 35 0.04 -8.85 -3.19
N GLU A 36 0.78 -9.96 -3.10
CA GLU A 36 0.28 -11.26 -3.55
C GLU A 36 -0.94 -11.69 -2.73
N ILE A 37 -0.90 -11.51 -1.41
CA ILE A 37 -2.05 -11.79 -0.53
C ILE A 37 -3.20 -10.83 -0.84
N ALA A 38 -2.93 -9.53 -0.97
CA ALA A 38 -3.96 -8.54 -1.25
C ALA A 38 -4.64 -8.80 -2.60
N LEU A 39 -3.87 -9.13 -3.64
CA LEU A 39 -4.39 -9.45 -4.97
C LEU A 39 -5.22 -10.75 -4.96
N LEU A 40 -4.80 -11.76 -4.19
CA LEU A 40 -5.58 -12.98 -3.98
C LEU A 40 -6.93 -12.67 -3.32
N LEU A 41 -6.93 -11.83 -2.27
CA LEU A 41 -8.16 -11.40 -1.60
C LEU A 41 -9.08 -10.61 -2.52
N VAL A 42 -8.53 -9.72 -3.35
CA VAL A 42 -9.29 -9.01 -4.39
C VAL A 42 -9.90 -10.01 -5.38
N GLY A 43 -9.12 -10.96 -5.88
CA GLY A 43 -9.59 -11.98 -6.83
C GLY A 43 -10.71 -12.86 -6.25
N LEU A 44 -10.56 -13.31 -5.01
CA LEU A 44 -11.59 -14.09 -4.32
C LEU A 44 -12.86 -13.26 -4.07
N SER A 45 -12.69 -12.01 -3.63
CA SER A 45 -13.81 -11.10 -3.39
C SER A 45 -14.56 -10.80 -4.68
N MET A 46 -13.85 -10.57 -5.79
CA MET A 46 -14.44 -10.35 -7.11
C MET A 46 -15.30 -11.55 -7.55
N LEU A 47 -14.77 -12.77 -7.47
CA LEU A 47 -15.51 -13.97 -7.82
C LEU A 47 -16.75 -14.14 -6.94
N PHE A 48 -16.60 -13.97 -5.63
CA PHE A 48 -17.73 -14.09 -4.70
C PHE A 48 -18.80 -13.04 -4.98
N GLN A 49 -18.44 -11.76 -5.11
CA GLN A 49 -19.39 -10.68 -5.42
C GLN A 49 -20.14 -10.96 -6.72
N PHE A 50 -19.45 -11.47 -7.75
CA PHE A 50 -20.07 -11.84 -9.02
C PHE A 50 -21.12 -12.96 -8.85
N PHE A 51 -20.76 -14.06 -8.19
CA PHE A 51 -21.70 -15.17 -7.96
C PHE A 51 -22.83 -14.79 -7.02
N TYR A 52 -22.56 -13.99 -5.99
CA TYR A 52 -23.58 -13.48 -5.06
C TYR A 52 -24.63 -12.66 -5.81
N ARG A 53 -24.20 -11.69 -6.63
CA ARG A 53 -25.13 -10.91 -7.47
C ARG A 53 -25.95 -11.80 -8.40
N LEU A 54 -25.34 -12.85 -8.97
CA LEU A 54 -26.03 -13.75 -9.90
C LEU A 54 -27.14 -14.58 -9.22
N ILE A 55 -26.92 -15.00 -7.97
CA ILE A 55 -27.85 -15.87 -7.24
C ILE A 55 -28.89 -15.04 -6.47
N GLN A 56 -28.46 -13.99 -5.77
CA GLN A 56 -29.32 -13.17 -4.91
C GLN A 56 -29.94 -11.97 -5.63
N GLY A 57 -29.35 -11.48 -6.71
CA GLY A 57 -29.83 -10.30 -7.44
C GLY A 57 -29.52 -8.95 -6.76
N GLU A 58 -28.80 -8.96 -5.64
CA GLU A 58 -28.38 -7.79 -4.87
C GLU A 58 -26.86 -7.80 -4.64
N ASP A 59 -26.32 -6.68 -4.16
CA ASP A 59 -24.89 -6.51 -3.93
C ASP A 59 -24.50 -7.02 -2.55
N ALA A 60 -23.33 -7.66 -2.44
CA ALA A 60 -22.78 -8.10 -1.15
C ALA A 60 -22.18 -6.91 -0.37
N GLU A 61 -23.01 -6.03 0.20
CA GLU A 61 -22.61 -4.75 0.81
C GLU A 61 -21.41 -4.87 1.76
N ARG A 62 -21.44 -5.84 2.68
CA ARG A 62 -20.33 -6.09 3.61
C ARG A 62 -19.01 -6.39 2.91
N LEU A 63 -19.05 -7.21 1.87
CA LEU A 63 -17.86 -7.56 1.09
C LEU A 63 -17.41 -6.39 0.21
N GLN A 64 -18.35 -5.56 -0.24
CA GLN A 64 -18.06 -4.34 -0.98
C GLN A 64 -17.29 -3.35 -0.11
N SER A 65 -17.75 -3.07 1.12
CA SER A 65 -17.03 -2.23 2.08
C SER A 65 -15.62 -2.78 2.37
N PHE A 66 -15.49 -4.09 2.59
CA PHE A 66 -14.17 -4.72 2.74
C PHE A 66 -13.25 -4.48 1.52
N THR A 67 -13.76 -4.62 0.30
CA THR A 67 -12.95 -4.36 -0.90
C THR A 67 -12.58 -2.88 -1.08
N GLN A 68 -13.43 -1.95 -0.63
CA GLN A 68 -13.12 -0.52 -0.64
C GLN A 68 -11.93 -0.22 0.27
N ASP A 69 -11.97 -0.74 1.50
CA ASP A 69 -10.90 -0.64 2.48
C ASP A 69 -9.60 -1.29 1.97
N LEU A 70 -9.71 -2.49 1.40
CA LEU A 70 -8.57 -3.22 0.84
C LEU A 70 -7.92 -2.44 -0.32
N ASN A 71 -8.72 -1.82 -1.18
CA ASN A 71 -8.21 -1.00 -2.27
C ASN A 71 -7.49 0.26 -1.75
N ALA A 72 -8.02 0.90 -0.72
CA ALA A 72 -7.37 2.04 -0.06
C ALA A 72 -6.01 1.63 0.54
N PHE A 73 -5.94 0.44 1.14
CA PHE A 73 -4.68 -0.12 1.63
C PHE A 73 -3.67 -0.37 0.51
N ILE A 74 -4.08 -1.02 -0.58
CA ILE A 74 -3.20 -1.28 -1.73
C ILE A 74 -2.67 0.04 -2.31
N TYR A 75 -3.53 1.06 -2.43
CA TYR A 75 -3.14 2.37 -2.92
C TYR A 75 -2.06 3.01 -2.04
N SER A 76 -2.28 3.12 -0.72
CA SER A 76 -1.32 3.72 0.21
C SER A 76 0.01 2.95 0.22
N ALA A 77 -0.04 1.62 0.16
CA ALA A 77 1.16 0.80 0.07
C ALA A 77 1.92 1.02 -1.24
N LEU A 78 1.22 1.15 -2.38
CA LEU A 78 1.83 1.50 -3.66
C LEU A 78 2.51 2.87 -3.63
N GLN A 79 1.89 3.88 -3.00
CA GLN A 79 2.52 5.20 -2.84
C GLN A 79 3.86 5.09 -2.12
N TYR A 80 3.93 4.29 -1.04
CA TYR A 80 5.17 4.08 -0.30
C TYR A 80 6.23 3.34 -1.12
N VAL A 81 5.89 2.20 -1.73
CA VAL A 81 6.88 1.39 -2.45
C VAL A 81 7.34 2.00 -3.78
N THR A 82 6.64 3.01 -4.29
CA THR A 82 7.03 3.74 -5.50
C THR A 82 7.65 5.11 -5.22
N PHE A 83 8.00 5.38 -3.94
CA PHE A 83 8.62 6.64 -3.50
C PHE A 83 7.76 7.90 -3.69
N ASN A 84 6.46 7.75 -3.85
CA ASN A 84 5.54 8.90 -3.91
C ASN A 84 5.25 9.48 -2.52
N THR A 85 5.46 8.71 -1.45
CA THR A 85 5.38 9.18 -0.06
C THR A 85 6.43 8.51 0.83
N ASP A 86 6.79 9.16 1.93
CA ASP A 86 7.62 8.60 3.00
C ASP A 86 6.80 7.99 4.16
N GLU A 87 5.47 8.15 4.12
CA GLU A 87 4.56 7.56 5.08
C GLU A 87 4.49 6.05 4.88
N LYS A 88 4.74 5.30 5.96
CA LYS A 88 4.71 3.83 5.93
C LYS A 88 3.26 3.35 6.04
N PRO A 89 2.83 2.39 5.19
CA PRO A 89 1.49 1.82 5.26
C PRO A 89 1.30 0.93 6.51
N PHE A 90 0.06 0.50 6.78
CA PHE A 90 -0.28 -0.45 7.85
C PHE A 90 0.67 -1.68 7.82
N PRO A 91 1.21 -2.15 8.97
CA PRO A 91 0.79 -1.85 10.34
C PRO A 91 1.52 -0.67 11.01
N PHE A 92 2.25 0.15 10.26
CA PHE A 92 3.00 1.28 10.82
C PHE A 92 2.17 2.56 10.94
N CYS A 93 1.00 2.58 10.29
CA CYS A 93 -0.05 3.58 10.43
C CYS A 93 -1.40 2.89 10.62
N ASP A 94 -2.43 3.69 10.88
CA ASP A 94 -3.80 3.19 10.95
C ASP A 94 -4.24 2.54 9.63
N TRP A 95 -5.13 1.56 9.74
CA TRP A 95 -5.73 0.95 8.56
C TRP A 95 -6.49 2.02 7.77
N PRO A 96 -6.24 2.16 6.45
CA PRO A 96 -6.93 3.14 5.65
C PRO A 96 -8.39 2.70 5.44
N ALA A 97 -9.28 3.23 6.26
CA ALA A 97 -10.70 3.19 6.00
C ALA A 97 -11.07 4.43 5.18
N PRO A 98 -11.82 4.31 4.07
CA PRO A 98 -12.46 5.45 3.45
C PRO A 98 -13.34 6.12 4.51
N ASP A 99 -13.12 7.42 4.71
CA ASP A 99 -13.78 8.19 5.74
C ASP A 99 -15.30 8.07 5.55
N GLN A 100 -15.98 7.32 6.42
CA GLN A 100 -17.45 7.22 6.41
C GLN A 100 -18.10 8.51 6.95
N THR A 101 -17.33 9.58 7.17
CA THR A 101 -17.85 10.90 7.52
C THR A 101 -18.37 11.67 6.30
N ASP A 102 -19.43 11.16 5.67
CA ASP A 102 -20.34 12.05 4.93
C ASP A 102 -21.83 11.76 5.19
N GLY A 103 -22.14 11.33 6.43
CA GLY A 103 -23.50 11.17 6.94
C GLY A 103 -23.90 12.14 8.08
N THR A 104 -23.01 13.05 8.49
CA THR A 104 -23.30 14.01 9.58
C THR A 104 -22.91 15.44 9.21
N ARG A 105 -23.26 15.88 8.00
CA ARG A 105 -23.54 17.31 7.78
C ARG A 105 -24.92 17.58 8.38
N ASN A 106 -24.96 17.79 9.69
CA ASN A 106 -26.14 18.34 10.35
C ASN A 106 -26.42 19.71 9.74
N TYR A 107 -27.48 19.80 8.93
CA TYR A 107 -28.12 21.05 8.59
C TYR A 107 -28.83 21.57 9.84
N TYR A 108 -28.17 22.47 10.56
CA TYR A 108 -28.82 23.40 11.48
C TYR A 108 -28.50 24.82 11.03
#